data_AF-A0A3M1K6Y0-F1
#
_entry.id   AF-A0A3M1K6Y0-F1
#
_cell.length_a   1.000
_cell.length_b   1.000
_cell.length_c   1.000
_cell.angle_alpha   90.00
_cell.angle_beta   90.00
_cell.angle_gamma   90.00
#
_symmetry.space_group_name_H-M   'P 1'
#
loop_
_entity.id
_entity.type
_entity.pdbx_description
1 polymer ?
#
loop_
_entity_poly.entity_id
_entity_poly.type
_entity_poly.pdbx_seq_one_letter_code
_entity_poly.pdbx_strand_id
1 'polypeptide(L)' 'MNEASPKAPHEEGRVAVRRALISVSDKTGLVDLARTLAERGVELLSTGGTARALREA' A
#
# COMPACT_ATOMS: atom_id res chain seq x y z
N MET A 1 -6.49 -35.41 -21.59
CA MET A 1 -5.87 -34.14 -21.99
C MET A 1 -6.48 -33.07 -21.09
N ASN A 2 -5.80 -32.69 -20.00
CA ASN A 2 -6.25 -31.57 -19.17
C ASN A 2 -5.29 -30.42 -19.43
N GLU A 3 -5.72 -29.49 -20.28
CA GLU A 3 -4.95 -28.33 -20.67
C GLU A 3 -5.14 -27.27 -19.57
N ALA A 4 -4.28 -27.32 -18.56
CA ALA A 4 -4.20 -26.27 -17.55
C ALA A 4 -3.62 -25.02 -18.21
N SER A 5 -4.51 -24.18 -18.76
CA SER A 5 -4.14 -22.84 -19.19
C SER A 5 -3.54 -22.06 -18.01
N PRO A 6 -2.42 -21.34 -18.18
CA PRO A 6 -1.86 -20.51 -17.12
C PRO A 6 -2.82 -19.34 -16.86
N LYS A 7 -3.47 -19.35 -15.69
CA LYS A 7 -4.36 -18.26 -15.28
C LYS A 7 -3.50 -17.02 -15.02
N ALA A 8 -3.77 -15.93 -15.75
CA ALA A 8 -3.09 -14.65 -15.56
C ALA A 8 -3.15 -14.22 -14.08
N PRO A 9 -2.10 -13.57 -13.54
CA PRO A 9 -2.10 -13.21 -12.13
C PRO A 9 -3.23 -12.20 -11.84
N HIS A 10 -4.15 -12.62 -10.95
CA HIS A 10 -5.16 -11.83 -10.22
C HIS A 10 -6.53 -11.53 -10.86
N GLU A 11 -7.09 -12.40 -11.71
CA GLU A 11 -8.48 -12.19 -12.20
C GLU A 11 -9.62 -12.70 -11.29
N GLU A 12 -9.35 -13.40 -10.17
CA GLU A 12 -10.42 -13.94 -9.30
C GLU A 12 -10.29 -13.69 -7.78
N GLY A 13 -9.30 -12.93 -7.31
CA GLY A 13 -9.07 -12.81 -5.87
C GLY A 13 -8.32 -11.55 -5.49
N ARG A 14 -9.05 -10.45 -5.26
CA ARG A 14 -8.47 -9.27 -4.63
C ARG A 14 -8.22 -9.58 -3.16
N VAL A 15 -6.96 -9.60 -2.76
CA VAL A 15 -6.56 -9.72 -1.36
C VAL A 15 -6.63 -8.34 -0.73
N ALA A 16 -7.33 -8.22 0.40
CA ALA A 16 -7.38 -6.98 1.15
C ALA A 16 -5.98 -6.61 1.67
N VAL A 17 -5.54 -5.38 1.39
CA VAL A 17 -4.28 -4.84 1.92
C VAL A 17 -4.45 -4.60 3.42
N ARG A 18 -3.59 -5.19 4.24
CA ARG A 18 -3.60 -5.02 5.70
C ARG A 18 -2.49 -4.10 6.21
N ARG A 19 -1.37 -4.00 5.47
CA ARG A 19 -0.23 -3.14 5.80
C ARG A 19 0.36 -2.53 4.55
N ALA A 20 0.92 -1.32 4.65
CA ALA A 20 1.59 -0.61 3.58
C ALA A 20 2.96 -0.09 4.04
N LEU A 21 4.01 -0.41 3.29
CA LEU A 21 5.33 0.22 3.42
C LEU A 21 5.39 1.43 2.47
N ILE A 22 5.59 2.62 3.03
CA ILE A 22 5.67 3.87 2.25
C ILE A 22 7.10 4.42 2.32
N SER A 23 7.73 4.60 1.16
CA SER A 23 9.06 5.21 1.02
C SER A 23 9.10 6.01 -0.26
N VAL A 24 9.00 7.33 -0.15
CA VAL A 24 8.93 8.24 -1.30
C VAL A 24 9.90 9.41 -1.13
N SER A 25 10.48 9.86 -2.24
CA SER A 25 11.35 11.04 -2.25
C SER A 25 10.50 12.32 -2.28
N ASP A 26 9.59 12.40 -3.24
CA ASP A 26 8.56 13.44 -3.32
C ASP A 26 7.42 13.12 -2.35
N LYS A 27 7.06 14.10 -1.53
CA LYS A 27 6.07 13.98 -0.46
C LYS A 27 4.74 14.62 -0.84
N THR A 28 4.61 15.09 -2.08
CA THR A 28 3.36 15.63 -2.62
C THR A 28 2.25 14.58 -2.47
N GLY A 29 1.18 14.93 -1.75
CA GLY A 29 0.03 14.04 -1.49
C GLY A 29 0.28 12.88 -0.50
N LEU A 30 1.47 12.78 0.12
CA LEU A 30 1.82 11.68 1.02
C LEU A 30 0.85 11.57 2.22
N VAL A 31 0.50 12.71 2.83
CA VAL A 31 -0.34 12.74 4.02
C VAL A 31 -1.76 12.28 3.72
N ASP A 32 -2.35 12.75 2.62
CA ASP A 32 -3.72 12.37 2.22
C ASP A 32 -3.81 10.88 1.86
N LEU A 33 -2.80 10.36 1.17
CA LEU A 33 -2.67 8.94 0.89
C LEU A 33 -2.60 8.12 2.19
N ALA A 34 -1.71 8.51 3.11
CA ALA A 34 -1.53 7.81 4.38
C ALA A 34 -2.79 7.83 5.24
N ARG A 35 -3.47 8.98 5.34
CA ARG A 35 -4.74 9.11 6.04
C ARG A 35 -5.80 8.18 5.45
N THR A 36 -5.96 8.18 4.13
CA THR A 36 -6.94 7.30 3.44
C THR A 36 -6.66 5.83 3.70
N LEU A 37 -5.39 5.42 3.76
CA LEU A 37 -5.01 4.04 4.07
C LEU A 37 -5.28 3.70 5.55
N ALA A 38 -4.94 4.60 6.47
CA ALA A 38 -5.18 4.42 7.89
C ALA A 38 -6.68 4.34 8.22
N GLU A 39 -7.51 5.18 7.59
CA GLU A 39 -8.97 5.15 7.71
C GLU A 39 -9.58 3.82 7.26
N ARG A 40 -8.92 3.13 6.32
CA ARG A 40 -9.28 1.78 5.86
C ARG A 40 -8.72 0.66 6.73
N GLY A 41 -8.07 0.99 7.85
CA GLY A 41 -7.48 0.04 8.79
C GLY A 41 -6.16 -0.57 8.31
N VAL A 42 -5.47 0.08 7.35
CA VAL A 42 -4.16 -0.38 6.88
C VAL A 42 -3.07 0.11 7.84
N GLU A 43 -2.25 -0.81 8.34
CA GLU A 43 -1.09 -0.49 9.15
C GLU A 43 0.00 0.19 8.29
N LEU A 44 0.48 1.36 8.70
CA LEU A 44 1.49 2.11 7.95
C LEU A 44 2.89 1.89 8.51
N LEU A 45 3.80 1.47 7.64
CA LEU A 45 5.21 1.32 7.94
C LEU A 45 6.01 2.31 7.08
N SER A 46 6.98 2.98 7.69
CA SER A 46 7.88 3.87 6.97
C SER A 46 9.17 4.10 7.77
N THR A 47 10.23 4.52 7.09
CA THR A 47 11.50 4.92 7.71
C THR A 47 11.98 6.27 7.16
N GLY A 48 13.01 6.83 7.78
CA GLY A 48 13.70 8.04 7.30
C GLY A 48 12.78 9.26 7.13
N GLY A 49 12.98 10.00 6.04
CA GLY A 49 12.25 11.24 5.78
C GLY A 49 10.75 11.08 5.54
N THR A 50 10.31 9.92 5.04
CA THR A 50 8.87 9.62 4.87
C THR A 50 8.21 9.41 6.24
N ALA A 51 8.83 8.62 7.12
CA ALA A 51 8.34 8.42 8.49
C ALA A 51 8.28 9.73 9.27
N ARG A 52 9.26 10.61 9.10
CA ARG A 52 9.26 11.94 9.72
C ARG A 52 8.08 12.77 9.24
N ALA A 53 7.88 12.89 7.92
CA ALA A 53 6.78 13.66 7.34
C ALA A 53 5.40 13.15 7.80
N LEU A 54 5.22 11.84 7.96
CA LEU A 54 3.98 11.25 8.45
C LEU A 54 3.73 11.49 9.95
N ARG A 55 4.78 11.68 10.77
CA ARG A 55 4.65 11.94 12.21
C ARG A 55 4.39 13.41 12.53
N GLU A 56 4.80 14.31 11.64
CA GLU A 56 4.66 15.77 11.81
C GLU A 56 3.31 16.30 11.29
N ALA A 57 2.51 15.46 10.61
CA ALA A 57 1.24 15.81 9.97
C ALA A 57 0.00 15.36 10.75
#